data_AF-A0A8D8BV42-F1
#
_entry.id   AF-A0A8D8BV42-F1
#
_cell.length_a   1.000
_cell.length_b   1.000
_cell.length_c   1.000
_cell.angle_alpha   90.00
_cell.angle_beta   90.00
_cell.angle_gamma   90.00
#
_symmetry.space_group_name_H-M   'P 1'
#
loop_
_entity.id
_entity.type
_entity.pdbx_description
1 polymer ?
#
loop_
_entity_poly.entity_id
_entity_poly.type
_entity_poly.pdbx_seq_one_letter_code
_entity_poly.pdbx_strand_id
1 'polypeptide(L)'
;LVIVPVLKKDAGVFRCRVDFLLSPTKNSNVNLEIVVPPEVPKIQDSTGFELPAHAGPYEEGGNLELTCVVTGGIPTPKITWSSNGKVLPSTMMEYSHEATLSSKLVVRNLSRDHQHSVYSCQASNYYKRNVTANVTIELRLRPLVVEIVNGSTPLSSDRRYIVQCESSGSR
;
A
#
# COMPACT_ATOMS: atom_id res chain seq x y z
N LEU A 1 6.61 10.85 39.38
CA LEU A 1 6.62 11.77 38.23
C LEU A 1 5.47 11.39 37.32
N VAL A 2 4.62 12.35 36.93
CA VAL A 2 3.52 12.14 35.99
C VAL A 2 3.67 13.20 34.90
N ILE A 3 3.76 12.78 33.63
CA ILE A 3 3.91 13.67 32.47
C ILE A 3 2.63 13.59 31.66
N VAL A 4 1.83 14.66 31.69
CA VAL A 4 0.56 14.75 30.95
C VAL A 4 0.33 16.20 30.50
N PRO A 5 0.21 16.48 29.18
CA PRO A 5 0.39 15.56 28.05
C PRO A 5 1.87 15.29 27.74
N VAL A 6 2.17 14.15 27.10
CA VAL A 6 3.51 13.82 26.59
C VAL A 6 3.79 14.62 25.32
N LEU A 7 4.90 15.36 25.27
CA LEU A 7 5.34 16.19 24.15
C LEU A 7 6.73 15.77 23.68
N LYS A 8 7.07 15.96 22.40
CA LYS A 8 8.38 15.61 21.82
C LYS A 8 9.60 16.06 22.64
N LYS A 9 9.49 17.19 23.36
CA LYS A 9 10.54 17.74 24.22
C LYS A 9 10.79 16.96 25.52
N ASP A 10 9.88 16.09 25.91
CA ASP A 10 9.99 15.29 27.15
C ASP A 10 10.92 14.08 26.97
N ALA A 11 11.39 13.81 25.74
CA ALA A 11 12.31 12.72 25.47
C ALA A 11 13.66 12.95 26.18
N GLY A 12 14.18 11.90 26.82
CA GLY A 12 15.46 11.97 27.52
C GLY A 12 15.60 10.98 28.67
N VAL A 13 16.74 11.05 29.36
CA VAL A 13 17.05 10.17 30.48
C VAL A 13 16.55 10.79 31.79
N PHE A 14 15.60 10.14 32.44
CA PHE A 14 15.12 10.51 33.75
C PHE A 14 15.87 9.74 34.83
N ARG A 15 16.28 10.43 35.89
CA ARG A 15 16.99 9.86 37.03
C ARG A 15 16.12 9.94 38.28
N CYS A 16 15.75 8.79 38.83
CA CYS A 16 15.18 8.67 40.16
C CYS A 16 16.32 8.52 41.17
N ARG A 17 16.39 9.42 42.15
CA ARG A 17 17.38 9.43 43.24
C ARG A 17 16.65 9.24 44.56
N VAL A 18 17.11 8.28 45.37
CA VAL A 18 16.59 8.02 46.71
C VAL A 18 17.75 8.06 47.70
N ASP A 19 17.69 8.99 48.64
CA ASP A 19 18.67 9.15 49.73
C ASP A 19 18.17 8.43 50.99
N PHE A 20 19.07 7.76 51.71
CA PHE A 20 18.77 7.01 52.94
C PHE A 20 19.57 7.55 54.12
N LEU A 21 19.04 7.41 55.34
CA LEU A 21 19.68 7.95 56.56
C LEU A 21 21.01 7.24 56.89
N LEU A 22 21.07 5.92 56.69
CA LEU A 22 22.19 5.06 57.09
C LEU A 22 22.75 4.23 55.93
N SER A 23 22.36 4.52 54.68
CA SER A 23 22.78 3.74 53.51
C SER A 23 23.08 4.63 52.31
N PRO A 24 23.90 4.17 51.36
CA PRO A 24 24.20 4.95 50.17
C PRO A 24 22.96 5.27 49.32
N THR A 25 22.97 6.46 48.72
CA THR A 25 21.95 6.88 47.76
C THR A 25 21.80 5.87 46.63
N LYS A 26 20.57 5.43 46.37
CA LYS A 26 20.26 4.62 45.18
C LYS A 26 19.79 5.51 44.04
N ASN A 27 20.23 5.18 42.84
CA ASN A 27 19.80 5.85 41.62
C ASN A 27 19.27 4.82 40.63
N SER A 28 18.22 5.19 39.91
CA SER A 28 17.66 4.42 38.80
C SER A 28 17.44 5.36 37.63
N ASN A 29 17.86 4.96 36.43
CA ASN A 29 17.71 5.74 35.22
C ASN A 29 16.70 5.06 34.28
N VAL A 30 15.87 5.84 33.60
CA VAL A 30 14.98 5.38 32.54
C VAL A 30 15.14 6.29 31.32
N ASN A 31 15.27 5.70 30.14
CA ASN A 31 15.28 6.44 28.87
C ASN A 31 13.84 6.57 28.36
N LEU A 32 13.31 7.79 28.33
CA LEU A 32 11.99 8.06 27.78
C LEU A 32 12.12 8.37 26.28
N GLU A 33 11.68 7.45 25.45
CA GLU A 33 11.58 7.63 24.00
C GLU A 33 10.15 8.03 23.62
N ILE A 34 10.02 8.92 22.64
CA ILE A 34 8.73 9.41 22.17
C ILE A 34 8.45 8.88 20.78
N VAL A 35 7.28 8.26 20.65
CA VAL A 35 6.78 7.71 19.40
C VAL A 35 5.66 8.59 18.87
N VAL A 36 5.82 9.08 17.65
CA VAL A 36 4.80 9.84 16.90
C VAL A 36 4.41 9.01 15.69
N PRO A 37 3.15 8.57 15.53
CA PRO A 37 2.75 7.80 14.35
C PRO A 37 2.92 8.63 13.07
N PRO A 38 3.24 8.00 11.92
CA PRO A 38 3.24 8.70 10.64
C PRO A 38 1.82 9.04 10.18
N GLU A 39 1.73 9.90 9.18
CA GLU A 39 0.47 10.19 8.50
C GLU A 39 0.00 8.99 7.66
N VAL A 40 -1.30 8.98 7.32
CA VAL A 40 -1.87 7.94 6.45
C VAL A 40 -1.15 7.98 5.10
N PRO A 41 -0.62 6.85 4.61
CA PRO A 41 0.13 6.84 3.37
C PRO A 41 -0.72 7.24 2.18
N LYS A 42 -0.06 7.78 1.15
CA LYS A 42 -0.67 8.10 -0.14
C LYS A 42 -0.11 7.16 -1.19
N ILE A 43 -0.98 6.46 -1.91
CA ILE A 43 -0.57 5.61 -3.02
C ILE A 43 -0.68 6.43 -4.30
N GLN A 44 0.35 6.37 -5.13
CA GLN A 44 0.47 7.07 -6.40
C GLN A 44 0.76 6.09 -7.54
N ASP A 45 0.38 6.44 -8.76
CA ASP A 45 0.77 5.72 -9.97
C ASP A 45 2.18 6.10 -10.44
N SER A 46 2.57 5.63 -11.63
CA SER A 46 3.86 5.97 -12.25
C SER A 46 3.99 7.44 -12.69
N THR A 47 2.88 8.18 -12.79
CA THR A 47 2.86 9.61 -13.13
C THR A 47 2.91 10.50 -11.88
N GLY A 48 2.79 9.90 -10.69
CA GLY A 48 2.73 10.61 -9.41
C GLY A 48 1.30 11.03 -9.01
N PHE A 49 0.28 10.59 -9.75
CA PHE A 49 -1.11 10.89 -9.42
C PHE A 49 -1.58 10.05 -8.23
N GLU A 50 -2.18 10.70 -7.23
CA GLU A 50 -2.71 10.01 -6.05
C GLU A 50 -3.93 9.14 -6.39
N LEU A 51 -3.89 7.87 -5.98
CA LEU A 51 -4.91 6.86 -6.23
C LEU A 51 -5.70 6.60 -4.93
N PRO A 52 -6.88 7.23 -4.75
CA PRO A 52 -7.62 7.14 -3.49
C PRO A 52 -8.30 5.78 -3.26
N ALA A 53 -8.62 5.04 -4.33
CA ALA A 53 -9.36 3.78 -4.21
C ALA A 53 -9.06 2.77 -5.33
N HIS A 54 -8.86 3.22 -6.56
CA HIS A 54 -8.70 2.36 -7.74
C HIS A 54 -7.41 2.70 -8.49
N ALA A 55 -6.70 1.68 -8.97
CA ALA A 55 -5.53 1.79 -9.82
C ALA A 55 -5.81 1.10 -11.16
N GLY A 56 -5.71 1.83 -12.26
CA GLY A 56 -5.93 1.30 -13.61
C GLY A 56 -6.83 2.19 -14.46
N PRO A 57 -7.37 1.66 -15.58
CA PRO A 57 -7.27 0.26 -16.01
C PRO A 57 -5.89 -0.10 -16.59
N TYR A 58 -5.32 -1.23 -16.16
CA TYR A 58 -4.07 -1.79 -16.72
C TYR A 58 -4.34 -2.93 -17.71
N GLU A 59 -3.45 -3.14 -18.67
CA GLU A 59 -3.60 -4.26 -19.62
C GLU A 59 -3.21 -5.61 -19.00
N GLU A 60 -3.93 -6.68 -19.36
CA GLU A 60 -3.53 -8.06 -19.06
C GLU A 60 -2.15 -8.37 -19.71
N GLY A 61 -1.23 -8.93 -18.94
CA GLY A 61 0.18 -9.13 -19.31
C GLY A 61 1.05 -7.88 -19.16
N GLY A 62 0.47 -6.73 -18.84
CA GLY A 62 1.16 -5.48 -18.57
C GLY A 62 1.87 -5.44 -17.22
N ASN A 63 2.38 -4.26 -16.88
CA ASN A 63 3.07 -3.99 -15.61
C ASN A 63 2.31 -2.92 -14.83
N LEU A 64 2.16 -3.15 -13.53
CA LEU A 64 1.65 -2.20 -12.55
C LEU A 64 2.84 -1.60 -11.79
N GLU A 65 2.85 -0.28 -11.65
CA GLU A 65 3.80 0.43 -10.81
C GLU A 65 3.03 1.33 -9.84
N LEU A 66 3.28 1.14 -8.54
CA LEU A 66 2.69 1.92 -7.47
C LEU A 66 3.78 2.49 -6.58
N THR A 67 3.64 3.74 -6.18
CA THR A 67 4.52 4.40 -5.23
C THR A 67 3.72 4.75 -3.99
N CYS A 68 4.17 4.31 -2.82
CA CYS A 68 3.56 4.69 -1.56
C CYS A 68 4.41 5.78 -0.92
N VAL A 69 3.79 6.89 -0.57
CA VAL A 69 4.43 8.06 0.04
C VAL A 69 3.93 8.20 1.48
N VAL A 70 4.86 8.35 2.42
CA VAL A 70 4.60 8.43 3.86
C VAL A 70 5.31 9.64 4.41
N THR A 71 4.57 10.49 5.13
CA THR A 71 5.05 11.73 5.73
C THR A 71 5.12 11.59 7.25
N GLY A 72 6.22 12.07 7.83
CA GLY A 72 6.42 12.12 9.27
C GLY A 72 6.65 10.75 9.91
N GLY A 73 6.37 10.69 11.21
CA GLY A 73 6.68 9.53 12.05
C GLY A 73 8.03 9.65 12.75
N ILE A 74 8.03 9.41 14.06
CA ILE A 74 9.24 9.38 14.89
C ILE A 74 9.15 8.15 15.79
N PRO A 75 10.10 7.20 15.78
CA PRO A 75 11.21 7.07 14.84
C PRO A 75 10.77 6.95 13.37
N THR A 76 11.72 6.95 12.44
CA THR A 76 11.46 6.79 11.00
C THR A 76 10.63 5.53 10.74
N PRO A 77 9.45 5.64 10.10
CA PRO A 77 8.59 4.49 9.85
C PRO A 77 9.17 3.54 8.79
N LYS A 78 8.79 2.28 8.88
CA LYS A 78 9.01 1.26 7.83
C LYS A 78 7.76 1.16 6.97
N ILE A 79 7.96 1.12 5.66
CA ILE A 79 6.90 0.93 4.67
C ILE A 79 6.86 -0.55 4.26
N THR A 80 5.67 -1.14 4.20
CA THR A 80 5.46 -2.53 3.80
C THR A 80 4.28 -2.63 2.85
N TRP A 81 4.52 -3.21 1.68
CA TRP A 81 3.47 -3.54 0.73
C TRP A 81 2.94 -4.94 1.00
N SER A 82 1.64 -5.13 0.89
CA SER A 82 1.03 -6.44 0.97
C SER A 82 -0.20 -6.55 0.08
N SER A 83 -0.52 -7.77 -0.33
CA SER A 83 -1.79 -8.11 -0.97
C SER A 83 -2.20 -9.52 -0.56
N ASN A 84 -3.50 -9.72 -0.29
CA ASN A 84 -4.05 -11.00 0.16
C ASN A 84 -3.27 -11.63 1.34
N GLY A 85 -2.85 -10.80 2.30
CA GLY A 85 -2.10 -11.23 3.48
C GLY A 85 -0.63 -11.59 3.24
N LYS A 86 -0.12 -11.43 2.01
CA LYS A 86 1.29 -11.70 1.67
C LYS A 86 2.05 -10.38 1.51
N VAL A 87 3.23 -10.31 2.12
CA VAL A 87 4.16 -9.18 1.93
C VAL A 87 4.74 -9.26 0.53
N LEU A 88 4.78 -8.11 -0.15
CA LEU A 88 5.27 -7.97 -1.51
C LEU A 88 6.65 -7.32 -1.51
N PRO A 89 7.55 -7.73 -2.43
CA PRO A 89 8.84 -7.09 -2.59
C PRO A 89 8.66 -5.66 -3.12
N SER A 90 9.35 -4.71 -2.51
CA SER A 90 9.31 -3.29 -2.89
C SER A 90 10.66 -2.64 -2.68
N THR A 91 10.92 -1.56 -3.43
CA THR A 91 12.17 -0.81 -3.33
C THR A 91 11.92 0.50 -2.59
N MET A 92 12.64 0.71 -1.48
CA MET A 92 12.63 2.00 -0.80
C MET A 92 13.26 3.07 -1.67
N MET A 93 12.63 4.22 -1.77
CA MET A 93 13.14 5.41 -2.45
C MET A 93 13.45 6.45 -1.37
N GLU A 94 14.71 6.87 -1.28
CA GLU A 94 15.10 7.93 -0.35
C GLU A 94 14.76 9.30 -0.95
N TYR A 95 13.92 10.06 -0.23
CA TYR A 95 13.74 11.49 -0.45
C TYR A 95 14.30 12.21 0.78
N SER A 96 15.37 12.99 0.60
CA SER A 96 16.11 13.64 1.69
C SER A 96 15.57 15.01 2.11
N HIS A 97 14.35 15.38 1.69
CA HIS A 97 13.70 16.61 2.11
C HIS A 97 12.41 16.30 2.87
N GLU A 98 12.25 16.92 4.05
CA GLU A 98 10.98 17.01 4.80
C GLU A 98 10.41 15.72 5.41
N ALA A 99 11.26 14.80 5.91
CA ALA A 99 10.80 13.59 6.63
C ALA A 99 9.75 12.75 5.87
N THR A 100 9.87 12.74 4.54
CA THR A 100 9.02 11.98 3.64
C THR A 100 9.77 10.75 3.15
N LEU A 101 9.15 9.59 3.25
CA LEU A 101 9.65 8.32 2.75
C LEU A 101 8.76 7.82 1.63
N SER A 102 9.33 7.07 0.69
CA SER A 102 8.51 6.36 -0.27
C SER A 102 9.03 4.98 -0.59
N SER A 103 8.12 4.13 -1.07
CA SER A 103 8.40 2.76 -1.47
C SER A 103 7.67 2.42 -2.75
N LYS A 104 8.42 1.97 -3.74
CA LYS A 104 7.93 1.61 -5.07
C LYS A 104 7.73 0.11 -5.18
N LEU A 105 6.52 -0.27 -5.57
CA LEU A 105 6.10 -1.64 -5.88
C LEU A 105 5.95 -1.77 -7.40
N VAL A 106 6.52 -2.84 -7.97
CA VAL A 106 6.37 -3.18 -9.39
C VAL A 106 5.86 -4.61 -9.49
N VAL A 107 4.68 -4.79 -10.08
CA VAL A 107 4.10 -6.10 -10.39
C VAL A 107 4.11 -6.27 -11.89
N ARG A 108 4.78 -7.32 -12.37
CA ARG A 108 4.92 -7.60 -13.80
C ARG A 108 3.99 -8.72 -14.21
N ASN A 109 3.64 -8.75 -15.49
CA ASN A 109 2.83 -9.79 -16.10
C ASN A 109 1.48 -9.97 -15.36
N LEU A 110 0.68 -8.90 -15.34
CA LEU A 110 -0.62 -8.89 -14.67
C LEU A 110 -1.55 -9.96 -15.28
N SER A 111 -1.89 -10.97 -14.49
CA SER A 111 -2.93 -11.95 -14.82
C SER A 111 -4.31 -11.50 -14.34
N ARG A 112 -5.35 -12.18 -14.83
CA ARG A 112 -6.75 -12.04 -14.38
C ARG A 112 -6.96 -12.15 -12.88
N ASP A 113 -6.11 -12.91 -12.18
CA ASP A 113 -6.19 -13.08 -10.73
C ASP A 113 -5.91 -11.78 -9.95
N HIS A 114 -5.28 -10.79 -10.61
CA HIS A 114 -5.05 -9.48 -10.02
C HIS A 114 -6.28 -8.55 -10.13
N GLN A 115 -7.30 -8.91 -10.92
CA GLN A 115 -8.50 -8.09 -11.04
C GLN A 115 -9.22 -7.96 -9.69
N HIS A 116 -9.48 -6.73 -9.24
CA HIS A 116 -10.01 -6.40 -7.92
C HIS A 116 -9.18 -6.88 -6.73
N SER A 117 -7.93 -7.28 -6.95
CA SER A 117 -7.02 -7.51 -5.84
C SER A 117 -6.73 -6.19 -5.14
N VAL A 118 -6.68 -6.24 -3.80
CA VAL A 118 -6.37 -5.07 -2.97
C VAL A 118 -4.89 -5.08 -2.64
N TYR A 119 -4.22 -3.99 -2.95
CA TYR A 119 -2.84 -3.73 -2.55
C TYR A 119 -2.86 -2.73 -1.40
N SER A 120 -2.19 -3.09 -0.32
CA SER A 120 -2.15 -2.32 0.91
C SER A 120 -0.73 -1.83 1.15
N CYS A 121 -0.56 -0.52 1.26
CA CYS A 121 0.65 0.08 1.78
C CYS A 121 0.48 0.38 3.27
N GLN A 122 1.33 -0.22 4.10
CA GLN A 122 1.35 -0.02 5.54
C GLN A 122 2.61 0.73 5.95
N ALA A 123 2.45 1.77 6.78
CA ALA A 123 3.55 2.44 7.46
C ALA A 123 3.49 2.17 8.97
N SER A 124 4.62 1.82 9.56
CA SER A 124 4.74 1.53 10.99
C SER A 124 6.10 1.97 11.53
N ASN A 125 6.11 2.78 12.57
CA ASN A 125 7.32 3.20 13.26
C ASN A 125 7.54 2.55 14.63
N TYR A 126 6.52 1.85 15.16
CA TYR A 126 6.61 1.17 16.44
C TYR A 126 5.56 0.04 16.52
N TYR A 127 5.91 -1.05 17.23
CA TYR A 127 5.25 -2.37 17.21
C TYR A 127 3.72 -2.42 17.36
N LYS A 128 3.04 -1.33 17.72
CA LYS A 128 1.58 -1.31 17.97
C LYS A 128 0.79 -0.18 17.31
N ARG A 129 1.41 0.67 16.47
CA ARG A 129 0.68 1.68 15.68
C ARG A 129 1.12 1.63 14.22
N ASN A 130 0.18 1.24 13.38
CA ASN A 130 0.29 1.23 11.94
C ASN A 130 -0.82 2.08 11.33
N VAL A 131 -0.50 2.68 10.20
CA VAL A 131 -1.45 3.35 9.32
C VAL A 131 -1.35 2.70 7.96
N THR A 132 -2.48 2.54 7.28
CA THR A 132 -2.57 1.75 6.05
C THR A 132 -3.42 2.48 5.04
N ALA A 133 -2.98 2.45 3.78
CA ALA A 133 -3.73 2.87 2.61
C ALA A 133 -3.92 1.67 1.68
N ASN A 134 -5.06 1.61 1.01
CA ASN A 134 -5.44 0.50 0.13
C ASN A 134 -5.78 1.02 -1.26
N VAL A 135 -5.48 0.22 -2.28
CA VAL A 135 -5.90 0.47 -3.66
C VAL A 135 -6.35 -0.83 -4.31
N THR A 136 -7.44 -0.76 -5.08
CA THR A 136 -8.01 -1.89 -5.81
C THR A 136 -7.52 -1.86 -7.25
N ILE A 137 -7.01 -2.97 -7.76
CA ILE A 137 -6.52 -3.03 -9.14
C ILE A 137 -7.66 -3.26 -10.13
N GLU A 138 -7.67 -2.46 -11.19
CA GLU A 138 -8.54 -2.62 -12.33
C GLU A 138 -7.72 -2.97 -13.56
N LEU A 139 -8.09 -4.07 -14.22
CA LEU A 139 -7.52 -4.50 -15.48
C LEU A 139 -8.53 -4.31 -16.60
N ARG A 140 -8.00 -4.15 -17.81
CA ARG A 140 -8.72 -4.29 -19.07
C ARG A 140 -8.52 -5.73 -19.54
N LEU A 141 -9.58 -6.53 -19.50
CA LEU A 141 -9.53 -7.94 -19.86
C LEU A 141 -10.10 -8.17 -21.25
N ARG A 142 -9.33 -8.82 -22.11
CA ARG A 142 -9.80 -9.26 -23.44
C ARG A 142 -10.85 -10.38 -23.30
N PRO A 143 -11.79 -10.54 -24.24
CA PRO A 143 -12.69 -11.69 -24.21
C PRO A 143 -11.89 -12.99 -24.35
N LEU A 144 -12.30 -14.01 -23.58
CA LEU A 144 -11.71 -15.35 -23.65
C LEU A 144 -12.25 -16.13 -24.85
N VAL A 145 -13.52 -15.89 -25.18
CA VAL A 145 -14.23 -16.56 -26.26
C VAL A 145 -14.92 -15.51 -27.11
N VAL A 146 -14.84 -15.68 -28.43
CA VAL A 146 -15.59 -14.91 -29.43
C VAL A 146 -16.08 -15.90 -30.48
N GLU A 147 -17.38 -16.10 -30.57
CA GLU A 147 -17.99 -17.12 -31.42
C GLU A 147 -19.19 -16.59 -32.21
N ILE A 148 -19.40 -17.18 -33.38
CA ILE A 148 -20.58 -16.90 -34.22
C ILE A 148 -21.60 -18.02 -33.99
N VAL A 149 -22.69 -17.72 -33.28
CA VAL A 149 -23.67 -18.72 -32.86
C VAL A 149 -24.63 -19.16 -33.98
N ASN A 150 -24.91 -18.29 -34.96
CA ASN A 150 -25.92 -18.53 -36.01
C ASN A 150 -25.34 -18.58 -37.45
N GLY A 151 -24.04 -18.85 -37.59
CA GLY A 151 -23.32 -18.77 -38.88
C GLY A 151 -22.90 -20.12 -39.48
N SER A 152 -23.28 -21.24 -38.89
CA SER A 152 -22.76 -22.57 -39.25
C SER A 152 -23.48 -23.26 -40.42
N THR A 153 -24.62 -22.73 -40.88
CA THR A 153 -25.39 -23.30 -42.01
C THR A 153 -25.09 -22.57 -43.32
N PRO A 154 -25.05 -23.26 -44.47
CA PRO A 154 -24.87 -22.64 -45.79
C PRO A 154 -25.94 -21.58 -46.05
N LEU A 155 -25.51 -20.39 -46.48
CA LEU A 155 -26.40 -19.26 -46.76
C LEU A 155 -26.72 -19.20 -48.26
N SER A 156 -28.00 -19.20 -48.61
CA SER A 156 -28.45 -19.04 -50.00
C SER A 156 -28.29 -17.59 -50.49
N SER A 157 -27.94 -17.43 -51.77
CA SER A 157 -27.88 -16.12 -52.45
C SER A 157 -29.19 -15.33 -52.30
N ASP A 158 -29.08 -14.00 -52.30
CA ASP A 158 -30.19 -13.04 -52.34
C ASP A 158 -31.15 -13.11 -51.14
N ARG A 159 -30.71 -13.72 -50.02
CA ARG A 159 -31.44 -13.75 -48.75
C ARG A 159 -30.71 -12.94 -47.68
N ARG A 160 -31.47 -12.32 -46.78
CA ARG A 160 -30.95 -11.60 -45.61
C ARG A 160 -30.80 -12.56 -44.43
N TYR A 161 -29.62 -12.58 -43.82
CA TYR A 161 -29.34 -13.38 -42.62
C TYR A 161 -28.84 -12.47 -41.49
N ILE A 162 -29.14 -12.84 -40.25
CA ILE A 162 -28.61 -12.18 -39.05
C ILE A 162 -27.58 -13.12 -38.45
N VAL A 163 -26.32 -12.71 -38.54
CA VAL A 163 -25.21 -13.42 -37.92
C VAL A 163 -24.95 -12.76 -36.57
N GLN A 164 -25.09 -13.54 -35.49
CA GLN A 164 -24.85 -13.06 -34.14
C GLN A 164 -23.45 -13.49 -33.70
N CYS A 165 -22.67 -12.51 -33.24
CA CYS A 165 -21.39 -12.71 -32.58
C CYS A 165 -21.61 -12.59 -31.07
N GLU A 166 -21.15 -13.59 -30.33
CA GLU A 166 -21.19 -13.61 -28.87
C GLU A 166 -19.77 -13.67 -28.32
N SER A 167 -19.46 -12.84 -27.33
CA SER A 167 -18.17 -12.82 -26.66
C SER A 167 -18.34 -13.00 -25.15
N SER A 168 -17.46 -13.77 -24.52
CA SER A 168 -17.47 -13.96 -23.07
C SER A 168 -16.09 -13.76 -22.44
N GLY A 169 -16.07 -13.36 -21.16
CA GLY A 169 -14.85 -13.27 -20.36
C GLY A 169 -14.09 -11.94 -20.43
N SER A 170 -14.63 -10.89 -21.08
CA SER A 170 -14.10 -9.52 -20.99
C SER A 170 -14.70 -8.76 -19.80
N ARG A 171 -13.95 -7.80 -19.26
CA ARG A 171 -14.43 -6.80 -18.29
C ARG A 171 -13.58 -5.53 -18.39
#